data_AF-A0AAD4QPD4-F1
#
_entry.id   AF-A0AAD4QPD4-F1
#
_cell.length_a   1.000
_cell.length_b   1.000
_cell.length_c   1.000
_cell.angle_alpha   90.00
_cell.angle_beta   90.00
_cell.angle_gamma   90.00
#
_symmetry.space_group_name_H-M   'P 1'
#
loop_
_entity.id
_entity.type
_entity.pdbx_description
1 polymer ?
#
loop_
_entity_poly.entity_id
_entity_poly.type
_entity_poly.pdbx_seq_one_letter_code
_entity_poly.pdbx_strand_id
1 'polypeptide(L)'
;MACYILSNRGHSSFSESTSAKDGFWYHSLKSEPPPNYTPGLIPLLRNVLLNAVEKGATCRAVLCYERAVHIYHEIWDVGWGCGYRNFMMLCAVLMDQRIQPAYSSLLCTPAPPSVNNLKRLIEEAWSQGFDPEGAQGLRGKLVGHRKWIGTAELYVAFTYRGIPSLLVDFETPNGNVTPLLDWIRRYFDGQLPSHHTSVQERWQGPPL
;
A
#
# COMPACT_ATOMS: atom_id res chain seq x y z
N MET A 1 -9.11 -4.64 8.31
CA MET A 1 -9.11 -5.16 9.69
C MET A 1 -8.19 -4.26 10.50
N ALA A 2 -8.73 -3.33 11.29
CA ALA A 2 -7.93 -2.42 12.11
C ALA A 2 -8.05 -2.86 13.58
N CYS A 3 -6.91 -3.06 14.24
CA CYS A 3 -6.84 -3.37 15.66
C CYS A 3 -6.06 -2.23 16.34
N TYR A 4 -6.72 -1.48 17.21
CA TYR A 4 -6.09 -0.46 18.05
C TYR A 4 -5.55 -1.12 19.31
N ILE A 5 -4.25 -0.97 19.58
CA ILE A 5 -3.67 -1.21 20.90
C ILE A 5 -2.78 -0.01 21.23
N LEU A 6 -3.21 0.80 22.20
CA LEU A 6 -2.37 1.83 22.82
C LEU A 6 -1.40 1.11 23.77
N SER A 7 -0.10 1.31 23.59
CA SER A 7 0.89 0.93 24.59
C SER A 7 1.90 2.05 24.82
N ASN A 8 2.16 2.31 26.09
CA ASN A 8 2.96 3.40 26.60
C ASN A 8 4.32 2.84 27.08
N ARG A 9 5.38 3.63 26.86
CA ARG A 9 6.76 3.55 27.42
C ARG A 9 7.85 2.84 26.61
N GLY A 10 9.01 3.52 26.64
CA GLY A 10 10.35 2.92 26.56
C GLY A 10 11.18 3.39 25.37
N HIS A 11 11.90 4.51 25.50
CA HIS A 11 13.01 4.82 24.60
C HIS A 11 14.18 3.86 24.90
N SER A 12 14.54 3.02 23.94
CA SER A 12 15.88 2.43 23.88
C SER A 12 16.56 2.90 22.59
N SER A 13 17.79 3.39 22.73
CA SER A 13 18.68 3.75 21.63
C SER A 13 19.08 2.50 20.86
N PHE A 14 18.94 2.53 19.54
CA PHE A 14 19.32 1.42 18.67
C PHE A 14 20.55 1.79 17.85
N SER A 15 21.58 0.95 17.94
CA SER A 15 22.77 1.02 17.10
C SER A 15 22.47 0.54 15.68
N GLU A 16 23.03 1.25 14.70
CA GLU A 16 23.07 0.82 13.30
C GLU A 16 23.78 -0.52 13.17
N SER A 17 23.08 -1.55 12.69
CA SER A 17 23.75 -2.68 12.07
C SER A 17 22.92 -3.33 10.95
N THR A 18 23.54 -3.37 9.77
CA THR A 18 23.35 -4.26 8.62
C THR A 18 22.17 -3.99 7.67
N SER A 19 22.51 -3.43 6.52
CA SER A 19 21.67 -3.19 5.33
C SER A 19 21.19 -4.46 4.60
N ALA A 20 21.17 -5.61 5.26
CA ALA A 20 20.87 -6.91 4.66
C ALA A 20 19.42 -7.39 4.87
N LYS A 21 18.59 -6.63 5.61
CA LYS A 21 17.27 -7.10 6.09
C LYS A 21 16.05 -6.57 5.32
N ASP A 22 16.24 -5.70 4.33
CA ASP A 22 15.15 -5.01 3.62
C ASP A 22 14.94 -5.58 2.20
N GLY A 23 14.82 -6.90 2.08
CA GLY A 23 14.51 -7.55 0.81
C GLY A 23 13.08 -7.26 0.35
N PHE A 24 12.91 -6.80 -0.89
CA PHE A 24 11.60 -6.63 -1.52
C PHE A 24 11.31 -7.80 -2.45
N TRP A 25 10.09 -8.34 -2.36
CA TRP A 25 9.65 -9.44 -3.21
C TRP A 25 8.26 -9.18 -3.80
N TYR A 26 8.05 -9.62 -5.03
CA TYR A 26 6.76 -9.64 -5.71
C TYR A 26 6.65 -10.89 -6.58
N HIS A 27 5.43 -11.28 -6.96
CA HIS A 27 5.14 -12.62 -7.45
C HIS A 27 5.92 -13.03 -8.71
N SER A 28 6.29 -12.11 -9.61
CA SER A 28 7.03 -12.46 -10.84
C SER A 28 8.51 -12.75 -10.61
N LEU A 29 9.05 -12.53 -9.41
CA LEU A 29 10.43 -12.86 -9.12
C LEU A 29 10.64 -14.38 -9.05
N LYS A 30 11.81 -14.81 -9.53
CA LYS A 30 12.20 -16.24 -9.53
C LYS A 30 12.61 -16.76 -8.16
N SER A 31 12.97 -15.88 -7.24
CA SER A 31 13.33 -16.25 -5.87
C SER A 31 12.10 -16.62 -5.06
N GLU A 32 12.27 -17.47 -4.06
CA GLU A 32 11.21 -17.76 -3.09
C GLU A 32 10.77 -16.49 -2.31
N PRO A 33 9.48 -16.40 -1.92
CA PRO A 33 9.00 -15.29 -1.10
C PRO A 33 9.66 -15.32 0.28
N PRO A 34 10.00 -14.15 0.86
CA PRO A 34 10.46 -14.09 2.24
C PRO A 34 9.38 -14.60 3.22
N PRO A 35 9.76 -15.05 4.44
CA PRO A 35 8.83 -15.71 5.36
C PRO A 35 7.60 -14.90 5.78
N ASN A 36 7.69 -13.56 5.73
CA ASN A 36 6.59 -12.66 6.06
C ASN A 36 5.69 -12.32 4.84
N TYR A 37 5.93 -12.91 3.67
CA TYR A 37 5.12 -12.73 2.47
C TYR A 37 4.21 -13.94 2.27
N THR A 38 2.94 -13.69 1.95
CA THR A 38 1.93 -14.72 1.72
C THR A 38 1.30 -14.53 0.34
N PRO A 39 1.90 -15.08 -0.73
CA PRO A 39 1.28 -15.09 -2.05
C PRO A 39 0.11 -16.08 -2.12
N GLY A 40 -0.75 -15.96 -3.14
CA GLY A 40 -1.81 -16.94 -3.41
C GLY A 40 -3.09 -16.78 -2.58
N LEU A 41 -3.20 -15.73 -1.76
CA LEU A 41 -4.38 -15.46 -0.96
C LEU A 41 -5.62 -15.14 -1.83
N ILE A 42 -5.45 -14.36 -2.91
CA ILE A 42 -6.58 -13.96 -3.77
C ILE A 42 -7.22 -15.16 -4.50
N PRO A 43 -6.46 -16.08 -5.13
CA PRO A 43 -7.02 -17.32 -5.68
C PRO A 43 -7.74 -18.18 -4.64
N LEU A 44 -7.20 -18.26 -3.42
CA LEU A 44 -7.86 -19.00 -2.34
C LEU A 44 -9.21 -18.35 -1.95
N LEU A 45 -9.23 -17.03 -1.82
CA LEU A 45 -10.47 -16.28 -1.58
C LEU A 45 -11.48 -16.46 -2.70
N ARG A 46 -11.03 -16.45 -3.97
CA ARG A 46 -11.88 -16.72 -5.13
C ARG A 46 -12.63 -18.03 -4.98
N ASN A 47 -11.94 -19.12 -4.64
CA ASN A 47 -12.55 -20.43 -4.48
C ASN A 47 -13.59 -20.46 -3.36
N VAL A 48 -13.32 -19.82 -2.23
CA VAL A 48 -14.27 -19.72 -1.12
C VAL A 48 -15.50 -18.90 -1.51
N LEU A 49 -15.30 -17.78 -2.20
CA LEU A 49 -16.38 -16.88 -2.60
C LEU A 49 -17.27 -17.50 -3.69
N LEU A 50 -16.71 -18.27 -4.61
CA LEU A 50 -17.50 -19.01 -5.61
C LEU A 50 -18.49 -19.97 -4.93
N ASN A 51 -18.03 -20.73 -3.93
CA ASN A 51 -18.91 -21.60 -3.13
C ASN A 51 -19.99 -20.80 -2.37
N ALA A 52 -19.66 -19.61 -1.87
CA ALA A 52 -20.62 -18.75 -1.18
C ALA A 52 -21.69 -18.20 -2.13
N VAL A 53 -21.32 -17.91 -3.38
CA VAL A 53 -22.24 -17.49 -4.44
C VAL A 53 -23.17 -18.63 -4.83
N GLU A 54 -22.65 -19.83 -5.06
CA GLU A 54 -23.45 -21.02 -5.39
C GLU A 54 -24.49 -21.36 -4.31
N LYS A 55 -24.13 -21.16 -3.04
CA LYS A 55 -25.02 -21.37 -1.88
C LYS A 55 -25.98 -20.21 -1.62
N GLY A 56 -25.95 -19.15 -2.42
CA GLY A 56 -26.80 -17.96 -2.25
C GLY A 56 -26.46 -17.09 -1.04
N ALA A 57 -25.33 -17.33 -0.37
CA ALA A 57 -24.88 -16.51 0.77
C ALA A 57 -24.23 -15.19 0.33
N THR A 58 -23.86 -15.07 -0.95
CA THR A 58 -23.25 -13.87 -1.53
C THR A 58 -23.79 -13.67 -2.95
N CYS A 59 -24.35 -12.50 -3.26
CA CYS A 59 -24.88 -12.25 -4.61
C CYS A 59 -23.75 -12.06 -5.65
N ARG A 60 -22.70 -11.35 -5.26
CA ARG A 60 -21.56 -11.02 -6.13
C ARG A 60 -20.34 -10.70 -5.27
N ALA A 61 -19.17 -11.13 -5.71
CA ALA A 61 -17.89 -10.73 -5.15
C ALA A 61 -16.96 -10.24 -6.26
N VAL A 62 -16.23 -9.16 -6.01
CA VAL A 62 -15.18 -8.66 -6.88
C VAL A 62 -13.88 -8.72 -6.10
N LEU A 63 -12.84 -9.24 -6.73
CA LEU A 63 -11.51 -9.37 -6.14
C LEU A 63 -10.55 -8.41 -6.83
N CYS A 64 -9.54 -7.96 -6.09
CA CYS A 64 -8.42 -7.20 -6.63
C CYS A 64 -7.50 -8.09 -7.47
N TYR A 65 -6.35 -7.54 -7.84
CA TYR A 65 -5.35 -8.23 -8.64
C TYR A 65 -4.99 -9.63 -8.11
N GLU A 66 -5.09 -10.64 -8.96
CA GLU A 66 -5.00 -12.06 -8.58
C GLU A 66 -3.66 -12.44 -7.92
N ARG A 67 -2.59 -11.74 -8.24
CA ARG A 67 -1.25 -12.01 -7.70
C ARG A 67 -0.86 -11.07 -6.57
N ALA A 68 -1.82 -10.34 -5.99
CA ALA A 68 -1.59 -9.57 -4.79
C ALA A 68 -1.05 -10.44 -3.66
N VAL A 69 -0.06 -9.90 -2.94
CA VAL A 69 0.69 -10.60 -1.90
C VAL A 69 0.44 -9.90 -0.59
N HIS A 70 0.05 -10.66 0.44
CA HIS A 70 -0.01 -10.12 1.78
C HIS A 70 1.41 -10.07 2.38
N ILE A 71 1.77 -8.96 3.02
CA ILE A 71 3.07 -8.78 3.66
C ILE A 71 2.84 -8.48 5.14
N TYR A 72 3.19 -9.44 5.99
CA TYR A 72 3.10 -9.31 7.43
C TYR A 72 4.25 -8.48 7.98
N HIS A 73 4.05 -7.91 9.17
CA HIS A 73 5.13 -7.22 9.87
C HIS A 73 6.22 -8.19 10.32
N GLU A 74 7.39 -7.67 10.56
CA GLU A 74 8.49 -8.33 11.25
C GLU A 74 8.54 -7.83 12.71
N ILE A 75 9.34 -8.51 13.54
CA ILE A 75 9.43 -8.24 14.99
C ILE A 75 9.78 -6.76 15.28
N TRP A 76 10.63 -6.16 14.45
CA TRP A 76 11.15 -4.82 14.68
C TRP A 76 10.16 -3.70 14.28
N ASP A 77 9.21 -3.99 13.39
CA ASP A 77 8.17 -3.05 12.96
C ASP A 77 6.77 -3.32 13.55
N VAL A 78 6.67 -4.28 14.48
CA VAL A 78 5.47 -4.48 15.30
C VAL A 78 5.03 -3.16 15.95
N GLY A 79 3.73 -2.85 15.83
CA GLY A 79 3.08 -1.72 16.48
C GLY A 79 3.25 -0.38 15.75
N TRP A 80 4.00 -0.31 14.65
CA TRP A 80 4.15 0.95 13.90
C TRP A 80 4.36 0.81 12.38
N GLY A 81 4.71 -0.38 11.90
CA GLY A 81 5.06 -0.66 10.51
C GLY A 81 3.90 -0.80 9.53
N CYS A 82 2.64 -0.79 10.00
CA CYS A 82 1.49 -1.17 9.17
C CYS A 82 1.34 -0.33 7.88
N GLY A 83 1.52 0.99 7.96
CA GLY A 83 1.48 1.87 6.78
C GLY A 83 2.56 1.53 5.75
N TYR A 84 3.76 1.19 6.22
CA TYR A 84 4.88 0.78 5.36
C TYR A 84 4.63 -0.59 4.72
N ARG A 85 4.07 -1.54 5.45
CA ARG A 85 3.70 -2.85 4.89
C ARG A 85 2.58 -2.73 3.87
N ASN A 86 1.60 -1.85 4.09
CA ASN A 86 0.57 -1.53 3.11
C ASN A 86 1.16 -0.94 1.81
N PHE A 87 2.10 0.00 1.93
CA PHE A 87 2.84 0.53 0.77
C PHE A 87 3.57 -0.60 0.00
N MET A 88 4.25 -1.49 0.72
CA MET A 88 4.94 -2.62 0.09
C MET A 88 3.97 -3.58 -0.62
N MET A 89 2.79 -3.86 -0.05
CA MET A 89 1.77 -4.68 -0.71
C MET A 89 1.27 -4.04 -2.01
N LEU A 90 1.01 -2.73 -2.01
CA LEU A 90 0.65 -1.98 -3.22
C LEU A 90 1.78 -2.00 -4.26
N CYS A 91 3.03 -1.79 -3.83
CA CYS A 91 4.17 -1.88 -4.74
C CYS A 91 4.29 -3.27 -5.35
N ALA A 92 4.06 -4.33 -4.58
CA ALA A 92 4.15 -5.70 -5.08
C ALA A 92 3.13 -5.95 -6.19
N VAL A 93 1.92 -5.39 -6.07
CA VAL A 93 0.90 -5.41 -7.13
C VAL A 93 1.35 -4.58 -8.34
N LEU A 94 1.74 -3.32 -8.12
CA LEU A 94 2.09 -2.37 -9.19
C LEU A 94 3.30 -2.80 -10.02
N MET A 95 4.26 -3.50 -9.41
CA MET A 95 5.44 -4.03 -10.07
C MET A 95 5.19 -5.36 -10.79
N ASP A 96 4.11 -6.05 -10.44
CA ASP A 96 3.79 -7.40 -10.93
C ASP A 96 2.76 -7.42 -12.07
N GLN A 97 1.83 -6.46 -12.05
CA GLN A 97 0.82 -6.27 -13.07
C GLN A 97 1.43 -5.91 -14.44
N ARG A 98 0.72 -6.27 -15.53
CA ARG A 98 1.20 -6.09 -16.93
C ARG A 98 0.57 -4.90 -17.67
N ILE A 99 -0.36 -4.20 -17.04
CA ILE A 99 -1.14 -3.09 -17.61
C ILE A 99 -0.27 -1.82 -17.70
N GLN A 100 0.56 -1.56 -16.70
CA GLN A 100 1.43 -0.39 -16.58
C GLN A 100 2.85 -0.81 -16.17
N PRO A 101 3.59 -1.54 -17.02
CA PRO A 101 4.89 -2.11 -16.66
C PRO A 101 5.94 -1.06 -16.28
N ALA A 102 5.79 0.18 -16.76
CA ALA A 102 6.65 1.31 -16.41
C ALA A 102 6.67 1.65 -14.90
N TYR A 103 5.60 1.30 -14.16
CA TYR A 103 5.55 1.52 -12.72
C TYR A 103 6.64 0.75 -11.97
N SER A 104 7.12 -0.38 -12.51
CA SER A 104 8.23 -1.09 -11.88
C SER A 104 9.50 -0.26 -11.83
N SER A 105 9.87 0.42 -12.92
CA SER A 105 11.03 1.32 -12.92
C SER A 105 10.82 2.52 -12.00
N LEU A 106 9.60 3.07 -11.97
CA LEU A 106 9.28 4.17 -11.07
C LEU A 106 9.31 3.75 -9.60
N LEU A 107 9.09 2.50 -9.23
CA LEU A 107 9.14 2.06 -7.83
C LEU A 107 10.50 1.52 -7.38
N CYS A 108 11.35 1.08 -8.32
CA CYS A 108 12.65 0.46 -8.00
C CYS A 108 13.85 1.41 -7.98
N THR A 109 13.72 2.63 -8.50
CA THR A 109 14.84 3.57 -8.62
C THR A 109 14.72 4.67 -7.56
N PRO A 110 15.79 5.10 -6.86
CA PRO A 110 17.12 4.51 -6.85
C PRO A 110 17.21 3.20 -6.05
N ALA A 111 16.18 2.86 -5.28
CA ALA A 111 16.16 1.68 -4.41
C ALA A 111 14.78 1.01 -4.43
N PRO A 112 14.71 -0.32 -4.19
CA PRO A 112 13.45 -1.05 -4.17
C PRO A 112 12.57 -0.67 -2.97
N PRO A 113 11.25 -0.95 -3.02
CA PRO A 113 10.36 -0.70 -1.90
C PRO A 113 10.79 -1.41 -0.62
N SER A 114 11.01 -0.67 0.45
CA SER A 114 11.22 -1.21 1.80
C SER A 114 10.73 -0.20 2.82
N VAL A 115 10.63 -0.60 4.09
CA VAL A 115 10.28 0.34 5.17
C VAL A 115 11.28 1.50 5.22
N ASN A 116 12.59 1.24 5.17
CA ASN A 116 13.59 2.31 5.25
C ASN A 116 13.70 3.13 3.96
N ASN A 117 13.53 2.49 2.80
CA ASN A 117 13.51 3.20 1.52
C ASN A 117 12.29 4.12 1.40
N LEU A 118 11.11 3.70 1.87
CA LEU A 118 9.92 4.55 1.91
C LEU A 118 10.12 5.78 2.79
N LYS A 119 10.75 5.62 3.97
CA LYS A 119 11.06 6.77 4.85
C LYS A 119 11.93 7.80 4.15
N ARG A 120 12.99 7.35 3.47
CA ARG A 120 13.87 8.22 2.69
C ARG A 120 13.10 8.90 1.56
N LEU A 121 12.28 8.14 0.84
CA LEU A 121 11.47 8.65 -0.27
C LEU A 121 10.50 9.75 0.18
N ILE A 122 9.84 9.57 1.33
CA ILE A 122 8.94 10.59 1.88
C ILE A 122 9.72 11.83 2.32
N GLU A 123 10.84 11.67 3.03
CA GLU A 123 11.69 12.82 3.41
C GLU A 123 12.21 13.58 2.18
N GLU A 124 12.57 12.87 1.11
CA GLU A 124 12.99 13.46 -0.15
C GLU A 124 11.83 14.23 -0.80
N ALA A 125 10.65 13.63 -0.90
CA ALA A 125 9.47 14.30 -1.43
C ALA A 125 9.13 15.60 -0.66
N TRP A 126 9.17 15.55 0.68
CA TRP A 126 9.00 16.73 1.53
C TRP A 126 10.05 17.82 1.25
N SER A 127 11.32 17.43 1.05
CA SER A 127 12.38 18.39 0.69
C SER A 127 12.15 19.07 -0.66
N GLN A 128 11.39 18.44 -1.55
CA GLN A 128 10.99 18.97 -2.86
C GLN A 128 9.66 19.72 -2.82
N GLY A 129 9.10 19.98 -1.63
CA GLY A 129 7.90 20.79 -1.44
C GLY A 129 6.57 20.04 -1.51
N PHE A 130 6.59 18.71 -1.56
CA PHE A 130 5.37 17.92 -1.40
C PHE A 130 4.92 17.96 0.06
N ASP A 131 3.62 18.17 0.30
CA ASP A 131 2.96 18.07 1.61
C ASP A 131 3.76 18.69 2.80
N PRO A 132 3.97 20.02 2.81
CA PRO A 132 4.69 20.69 3.89
C PRO A 132 3.97 20.56 5.24
N GLU A 133 2.64 20.42 5.24
CA GLU A 133 1.84 20.24 6.46
C GLU A 133 2.08 18.85 7.09
N GLY A 134 2.03 17.78 6.29
CA GLY A 134 2.38 16.44 6.74
C GLY A 134 3.83 16.34 7.20
N ALA A 135 4.75 16.98 6.47
CA ALA A 135 6.15 17.10 6.89
C ALA A 135 6.26 17.77 8.27
N GLN A 136 5.58 18.89 8.50
CA GLN A 136 5.55 19.56 9.79
C GLN A 136 4.96 18.68 10.89
N GLY A 137 3.83 18.02 10.63
CA GLY A 137 3.17 17.11 11.58
C GLY A 137 4.07 15.95 12.02
N LEU A 138 4.95 15.49 11.13
CA LEU A 138 5.93 14.44 11.39
C LEU A 138 7.34 14.99 11.67
N ARG A 139 7.49 16.29 11.95
CA ARG A 139 8.76 16.97 12.28
C ARG A 139 9.86 16.78 11.24
N GLY A 140 9.49 16.65 9.97
CA GLY A 140 10.38 16.51 8.82
C GLY A 140 11.31 15.30 8.86
N LYS A 141 11.02 14.29 9.70
CA LYS A 141 11.93 13.17 9.92
C LYS A 141 11.21 11.85 10.20
N LEU A 142 11.47 10.84 9.40
CA LEU A 142 11.01 9.46 9.52
C LEU A 142 12.17 8.46 9.68
N VAL A 143 13.28 8.66 8.96
CA VAL A 143 14.49 7.84 9.04
C VAL A 143 15.02 7.87 10.46
N GLY A 144 15.32 6.70 11.02
CA GLY A 144 15.74 6.54 12.41
C GLY A 144 14.59 6.55 13.44
N HIS A 145 13.34 6.77 13.02
CA HIS A 145 12.18 6.82 13.93
C HIS A 145 11.15 5.73 13.65
N ARG A 146 10.38 5.35 14.68
CA ARG A 146 9.27 4.37 14.61
C ARG A 146 7.91 5.07 14.47
N LYS A 147 7.81 6.05 13.56
CA LYS A 147 6.60 6.87 13.38
C LYS A 147 5.57 6.15 12.52
N TRP A 148 4.31 6.24 12.91
CA TRP A 148 3.18 5.87 12.09
C TRP A 148 3.09 6.78 10.88
N ILE A 149 2.67 6.20 9.76
CA ILE A 149 2.33 6.90 8.53
C ILE A 149 0.94 6.44 8.08
N GLY A 150 0.24 7.30 7.37
CA GLY A 150 -1.10 7.08 6.85
C GLY A 150 -1.17 7.17 5.33
N THR A 151 -2.40 7.36 4.83
CA THR A 151 -2.68 7.48 3.40
C THR A 151 -2.07 8.74 2.78
N ALA A 152 -1.89 9.82 3.56
CA ALA A 152 -1.23 11.04 3.10
C ALA A 152 0.23 10.80 2.69
N GLU A 153 1.04 10.15 3.54
CA GLU A 153 2.43 9.83 3.19
C GLU A 153 2.55 8.86 2.01
N LEU A 154 1.62 7.92 1.89
CA LEU A 154 1.55 7.01 0.73
C LEU A 154 1.21 7.78 -0.56
N TYR A 155 0.25 8.72 -0.49
CA TYR A 155 -0.08 9.60 -1.61
C TYR A 155 1.13 10.43 -2.03
N VAL A 156 1.86 11.02 -1.07
CA VAL A 156 3.10 11.77 -1.33
C VAL A 156 4.13 10.88 -2.01
N ALA A 157 4.38 9.68 -1.49
CA ALA A 157 5.35 8.75 -2.06
C ALA A 157 5.00 8.36 -3.51
N PHE A 158 3.76 8.00 -3.81
CA PHE A 158 3.36 7.62 -5.16
C PHE A 158 3.37 8.79 -6.14
N THR A 159 2.81 9.95 -5.76
CA THR A 159 2.77 11.13 -6.63
C THR A 159 4.15 11.70 -6.91
N TYR A 160 5.05 11.71 -5.91
CA TYR A 160 6.45 12.10 -6.10
C TYR A 160 7.18 11.17 -7.08
N ARG A 161 6.83 9.87 -7.11
CA ARG A 161 7.32 8.90 -8.09
C ARG A 161 6.61 8.95 -9.45
N GLY A 162 5.69 9.89 -9.65
CA GLY A 162 4.94 10.05 -10.90
C GLY A 162 3.83 9.00 -11.10
N ILE A 163 3.39 8.33 -10.04
CA ILE A 163 2.29 7.36 -10.09
C ILE A 163 0.98 8.08 -9.77
N PRO A 164 0.02 8.14 -10.72
CA PRO A 164 -1.28 8.75 -10.49
C PRO A 164 -1.97 8.13 -9.29
N SER A 165 -2.34 8.96 -8.33
CA SER A 165 -2.96 8.55 -7.07
C SER A 165 -4.07 9.51 -6.71
N LEU A 166 -5.10 9.01 -6.05
CA LEU A 166 -6.22 9.80 -5.56
C LEU A 166 -6.36 9.57 -4.05
N LEU A 167 -6.25 10.65 -3.28
CA LEU A 167 -6.55 10.64 -1.85
C LEU A 167 -8.00 11.08 -1.65
N VAL A 168 -8.79 10.24 -1.01
CA VAL A 168 -10.21 10.52 -0.71
C VAL A 168 -10.40 10.42 0.79
N ASP A 169 -10.96 11.46 1.37
CA ASP A 169 -11.40 11.46 2.76
C ASP A 169 -12.91 11.19 2.84
N PHE A 170 -13.31 10.39 3.82
CA PHE A 170 -14.70 10.00 4.02
C PHE A 170 -15.13 10.38 5.43
N GLU A 171 -16.02 11.36 5.52
CA GLU A 171 -16.71 11.63 6.78
C GLU A 171 -17.67 10.47 7.10
N THR A 172 -17.48 9.86 8.26
CA THR A 172 -18.33 8.75 8.74
C THR A 172 -19.11 9.16 10.00
N PRO A 173 -20.08 10.08 9.89
CA PRO A 173 -20.88 10.48 11.04
C PRO A 173 -21.60 9.25 11.63
N ASN A 174 -21.52 9.09 12.95
CA ASN A 174 -22.09 7.95 13.68
C ASN A 174 -21.61 6.57 13.19
N GLY A 175 -20.41 6.50 12.60
CA GLY A 175 -19.88 5.26 12.05
C GLY A 175 -20.54 4.80 10.74
N ASN A 176 -21.29 5.69 10.07
CA ASN A 176 -21.87 5.37 8.76
C ASN A 176 -20.76 5.27 7.70
N VAL A 177 -20.36 4.05 7.36
CA VAL A 177 -19.35 3.75 6.34
C VAL A 177 -19.93 3.59 4.93
N THR A 178 -21.23 3.84 4.73
CA THR A 178 -21.89 3.67 3.43
C THR A 178 -21.20 4.45 2.30
N PRO A 179 -20.81 5.73 2.47
CA PRO A 179 -20.10 6.47 1.42
C PRO A 179 -18.79 5.80 0.97
N LEU A 180 -18.03 5.25 1.93
CA LEU A 180 -16.80 4.51 1.66
C LEU A 180 -17.10 3.21 0.89
N LEU A 181 -18.08 2.42 1.34
CA LEU A 181 -18.45 1.16 0.68
C LEU A 181 -18.96 1.39 -0.74
N ASP A 182 -19.78 2.43 -0.96
CA ASP A 182 -20.25 2.81 -2.29
C ASP A 182 -19.12 3.27 -3.20
N TRP A 183 -18.16 4.04 -2.67
CA TRP A 183 -16.98 4.44 -3.43
C TRP A 183 -16.13 3.24 -3.83
N ILE A 184 -15.86 2.31 -2.91
CA ILE A 184 -15.13 1.06 -3.18
C ILE A 184 -15.87 0.27 -4.26
N ARG A 185 -17.19 0.07 -4.14
CA ARG A 185 -17.98 -0.64 -5.14
C ARG A 185 -17.85 0.00 -6.52
N ARG A 186 -17.98 1.33 -6.61
CA ARG A 186 -17.84 2.07 -7.87
C ARG A 186 -16.43 1.99 -8.46
N TYR A 187 -15.39 2.02 -7.62
CA TYR A 187 -14.01 1.75 -8.06
C TYR A 187 -13.92 0.36 -8.67
N PHE A 188 -14.44 -0.65 -7.98
CA PHE A 188 -14.36 -2.03 -8.45
C PHE A 188 -15.24 -2.35 -9.67
N ASP A 189 -16.31 -1.58 -9.88
CA ASP A 189 -17.19 -1.65 -11.05
C ASP A 189 -16.69 -0.83 -12.25
N GLY A 190 -15.57 -0.10 -12.11
CA GLY A 190 -15.04 0.75 -13.16
C GLY A 190 -15.89 2.00 -13.45
N GLN A 191 -16.64 2.47 -12.46
CA GLN A 191 -17.59 3.60 -12.56
C GLN A 191 -17.03 4.93 -12.02
N LEU A 192 -15.77 4.97 -11.60
CA LEU A 192 -15.12 6.21 -11.19
C LEU A 192 -14.55 6.94 -12.42
N PRO A 193 -14.72 8.27 -12.53
CA PRO A 193 -14.11 9.04 -13.60
C PRO A 193 -12.59 8.90 -13.55
N SER A 194 -11.97 8.66 -14.70
CA SER A 194 -10.53 8.88 -14.85
C SER A 194 -10.26 10.38 -14.69
N HIS A 195 -9.85 10.81 -13.51
CA HIS A 195 -9.31 12.16 -13.34
C HIS A 195 -7.98 12.22 -14.10
N HIS A 196 -8.09 12.65 -15.35
CA HIS A 196 -7.00 12.87 -16.28
C HIS A 196 -6.12 14.02 -15.76
N THR A 197 -4.91 13.69 -15.32
CA THR A 197 -3.75 14.51 -15.65
C THR A 197 -2.92 13.65 -16.59
N SER A 198 -2.96 14.00 -17.88
CA SER A 198 -2.17 13.49 -19.04
C SER A 198 -1.17 12.36 -18.70
N VAL A 199 -1.33 11.13 -19.20
CA VAL A 199 -1.10 10.69 -20.58
C VAL A 199 -2.02 9.50 -20.92
N GLN A 200 -2.42 9.44 -22.18
CA GLN A 200 -3.29 8.45 -22.80
C GLN A 200 -2.89 7.01 -22.48
N GLU A 201 -3.80 6.27 -21.83
CA GLU A 201 -4.24 4.93 -22.22
C GLU A 201 -5.43 4.53 -21.35
N ARG A 202 -6.51 4.12 -22.02
CA ARG A 202 -7.81 3.79 -21.42
C ARG A 202 -7.62 2.62 -20.43
N TRP A 203 -7.85 2.86 -19.15
CA TRP A 203 -7.90 1.79 -18.14
C TRP A 203 -9.10 0.87 -18.42
N GLN A 204 -8.83 -0.38 -18.80
CA GLN A 204 -9.83 -1.45 -19.02
C GLN A 204 -9.53 -2.72 -18.21
N GLY A 205 -8.58 -2.66 -17.27
CA GLY A 205 -8.20 -3.80 -16.44
C GLY A 205 -9.02 -3.89 -15.16
N PRO A 206 -8.90 -5.00 -14.41
CA PRO A 206 -9.48 -5.09 -13.09
C PRO A 206 -8.84 -4.03 -12.16
N PRO A 207 -9.58 -3.58 -11.13
CA PRO A 207 -9.06 -2.75 -10.05
C PRO A 207 -7.82 -3.40 -9.43
N LEU A 208 -6.74 -2.61 -9.35
CA LEU A 208 -5.53 -2.99 -8.62
C LEU A 208 -5.87 -3.08 -7.13
#